data_AF-A0A534Y422-F1
#
_entry.id   AF-A0A534Y422-F1
#
_cell.length_a   1.000
_cell.length_b   1.000
_cell.length_c   1.000
_cell.angle_alpha   90.00
_cell.angle_beta   90.00
_cell.angle_gamma   90.00
#
_symmetry.space_group_name_H-M   'P 1'
#
loop_
_entity.id
_entity.type
_entity.pdbx_description
1 polymer ?
#
loop_
_entity_poly.entity_id
_entity_poly.type
_entity_poly.pdbx_seq_one_letter_code
_entity_poly.pdbx_strand_id
1 'polypeptide(L)'
;MPLEIRAVESNRELETFLRVPWTLGMKSDPNWVPPLLDDHRRSLNPKKSPFLKHGELKCFLALQDGQPAGRISAQIDTDFDKQWPQEKGVAFFGFFDSRDDTAVARALFDAAGGWARSKGRTRIRGPFTLDSKGEVGVLIEGFDTPPRIGMPHNRPYVGPLIESAGLAKAKDFYAWWYTSGHIDERTKKIAERTLQLPNVRVRPMDLSRFRREVDIVRDIYNSAWSQNWNFTPFTSDELEIMATEYKMFVDTEIALIAEVDGNPAAMCFAIPDVNEMVKDFDGELMKNPLNLARLLWRLKFRRPKHARLLLLGVKEEYRASHRYGTLAAVLYVEVARRGAARGYVGGELSWTLEDNVMINRGIERMGARRYKTYRVYEKEI
;
A
#
# COMPACT_ATOMS: atom_id res chain seq x y z
N MET A 1 19.09 25.75 -20.33
CA MET A 1 20.19 25.23 -19.49
C MET A 1 19.98 23.72 -19.35
N PRO A 2 21.03 22.88 -19.42
CA PRO A 2 20.83 21.47 -19.73
C PRO A 2 20.23 20.71 -18.54
N LEU A 3 19.06 20.14 -18.78
CA LEU A 3 18.49 19.07 -17.98
C LEU A 3 19.29 17.80 -18.27
N GLU A 4 19.81 17.15 -17.24
CA GLU A 4 20.52 15.87 -17.33
C GLU A 4 19.67 14.76 -16.73
N ILE A 5 19.52 13.64 -17.45
CA ILE A 5 18.96 12.41 -16.90
C ILE A 5 20.09 11.44 -16.60
N ARG A 6 20.18 10.99 -15.35
CA ARG A 6 21.22 10.11 -14.88
C ARG A 6 20.65 8.84 -14.29
N ALA A 7 21.17 7.69 -14.70
CA ALA A 7 20.94 6.42 -14.03
C ALA A 7 21.54 6.43 -12.62
N VAL A 8 20.83 5.88 -11.64
CA VAL A 8 21.36 5.70 -10.29
C VAL A 8 22.25 4.45 -10.26
N GLU A 9 23.55 4.61 -9.99
CA GLU A 9 24.53 3.52 -10.06
C GLU A 9 25.40 3.39 -8.79
N SER A 10 25.26 4.32 -7.86
CA SER A 10 25.98 4.31 -6.59
C SER A 10 25.07 4.48 -5.38
N ASN A 11 25.53 4.05 -4.21
CA ASN A 11 24.81 4.30 -2.95
C ASN A 11 24.61 5.79 -2.67
N ARG A 12 25.54 6.65 -3.11
CA ARG A 12 25.41 8.10 -2.95
C ARG A 12 24.25 8.65 -3.79
N GLU A 13 24.16 8.21 -5.04
CA GLU A 13 23.06 8.58 -5.92
C GLU A 13 21.74 7.99 -5.46
N LEU A 14 21.74 6.78 -4.89
CA LEU A 14 20.55 6.18 -4.29
C LEU A 14 20.03 7.02 -3.11
N GLU A 15 20.92 7.51 -2.24
CA GLU A 15 20.50 8.42 -1.16
C GLU A 15 19.96 9.75 -1.71
N THR A 16 20.55 10.30 -2.77
CA THR A 16 20.01 11.47 -3.47
C THR A 16 18.62 11.19 -4.05
N PHE A 17 18.46 10.06 -4.75
CA PHE A 17 17.20 9.59 -5.30
C PHE A 17 16.13 9.48 -4.22
N LEU A 18 16.44 8.85 -3.09
CA LEU A 18 15.49 8.70 -2.00
C LEU A 18 15.07 10.04 -1.38
N ARG A 19 15.97 11.03 -1.36
CA ARG A 19 15.76 12.36 -0.77
C ARG A 19 15.15 13.40 -1.72
N VAL A 20 14.87 13.07 -2.99
CA VAL A 20 14.23 14.02 -3.92
C VAL A 20 12.97 14.69 -3.36
N PRO A 21 12.02 14.00 -2.68
CA PRO A 21 10.86 14.68 -2.07
C PRO A 21 11.25 15.80 -1.10
N TRP A 22 12.34 15.65 -0.37
CA TRP A 22 12.85 16.68 0.54
C TRP A 22 13.39 17.89 -0.23
N THR A 23 14.17 17.64 -1.29
CA THR A 23 14.71 18.69 -2.17
C THR A 23 13.60 19.46 -2.87
N LEU A 24 12.51 18.79 -3.25
CA LEU A 24 11.31 19.40 -3.83
C LEU A 24 10.43 20.12 -2.80
N GLY A 25 10.89 20.25 -1.55
CA GLY A 25 10.23 21.05 -0.54
C GLY A 25 8.97 20.41 0.04
N MET A 26 8.81 19.08 0.00
CA MET A 26 7.66 18.40 0.63
C MET A 26 7.53 18.70 2.13
N LYS A 27 8.62 19.06 2.82
CA LYS A 27 8.60 19.53 4.22
C LYS A 27 7.67 20.72 4.48
N SER A 28 7.42 21.54 3.47
CA SER A 28 6.52 22.69 3.60
C SER A 28 5.04 22.32 3.50
N ASP A 29 4.71 21.11 3.04
CA ASP A 29 3.33 20.62 3.04
C ASP A 29 2.94 20.17 4.46
N PRO A 30 1.95 20.80 5.10
CA PRO A 30 1.54 20.46 6.46
C PRO A 30 0.98 19.03 6.58
N ASN A 31 0.51 18.45 5.49
CA ASN A 31 -0.05 17.09 5.45
C ASN A 31 0.97 16.03 5.06
N TRP A 32 2.18 16.43 4.67
CA TRP A 32 3.20 15.45 4.35
C TRP A 32 3.74 14.74 5.59
N VAL A 33 3.81 13.42 5.52
CA VAL A 33 4.53 12.57 6.48
C VAL A 33 5.70 11.95 5.72
N PRO A 34 6.95 12.20 6.14
CA PRO A 34 8.11 11.63 5.45
C PRO A 34 8.04 10.09 5.44
N PRO A 35 8.19 9.44 4.27
CA PRO A 35 8.26 7.99 4.23
C PRO A 35 9.52 7.50 4.94
N LEU A 36 9.45 6.31 5.56
CA LEU A 36 10.62 5.70 6.19
C LEU A 36 11.62 5.27 5.11
N LEU A 37 12.73 5.99 5.02
CA LEU A 37 13.79 5.73 4.04
C LEU A 37 14.45 4.37 4.27
N ASP A 38 14.41 3.83 5.49
CA ASP A 38 14.89 2.49 5.79
C ASP A 38 14.17 1.41 4.97
N ASP A 39 12.87 1.57 4.73
CA ASP A 39 12.07 0.63 3.95
C ASP A 39 12.40 0.74 2.47
N HIS A 40 12.51 1.96 1.94
CA HIS A 40 12.91 2.18 0.55
C HIS A 40 14.34 1.73 0.26
N ARG A 41 15.29 1.93 1.19
CA ARG A 41 16.66 1.42 1.06
C ARG A 41 16.67 -0.10 1.02
N ARG A 42 15.85 -0.76 1.85
CA ARG A 42 15.74 -2.22 1.87
C ARG A 42 15.14 -2.74 0.57
N SER A 43 14.06 -2.12 0.09
CA SER A 43 13.35 -2.52 -1.12
C SER A 43 14.16 -2.30 -2.41
N LEU A 44 15.10 -1.36 -2.41
CA LEU A 44 16.02 -1.10 -3.52
C LEU A 44 17.39 -1.80 -3.36
N ASN A 45 17.61 -2.59 -2.30
CA ASN A 45 18.86 -3.29 -2.08
C ASN A 45 18.82 -4.71 -2.69
N PRO A 46 19.69 -5.05 -3.65
CA PRO A 46 19.68 -6.37 -4.32
C PRO A 46 19.85 -7.57 -3.39
N LYS A 47 20.46 -7.38 -2.20
CA LYS A 47 20.67 -8.46 -1.22
C LYS A 47 19.50 -8.64 -0.25
N LYS A 48 18.61 -7.64 -0.15
CA LYS A 48 17.54 -7.62 0.87
C LYS A 48 16.14 -7.56 0.28
N SER A 49 16.00 -7.01 -0.92
CA SER A 49 14.70 -6.81 -1.56
C SER A 49 14.09 -8.15 -1.99
N PRO A 50 12.88 -8.48 -1.52
CA PRO A 50 12.15 -9.65 -2.02
C PRO A 50 11.80 -9.51 -3.50
N PHE A 51 11.37 -8.32 -3.92
CA PHE A 51 11.01 -8.00 -5.30
C PHE A 51 12.16 -8.32 -6.27
N LEU A 52 13.40 -7.97 -5.92
CA LEU A 52 14.56 -8.20 -6.80
C LEU A 52 14.94 -9.69 -6.99
N LYS A 53 14.23 -10.63 -6.37
CA LYS A 53 14.34 -12.06 -6.69
C LYS A 53 13.64 -12.42 -8.00
N HIS A 54 12.61 -11.67 -8.38
CA HIS A 54 11.78 -11.92 -9.57
C HIS A 54 11.61 -10.68 -10.46
N GLY A 55 12.05 -9.51 -10.00
CA GLY A 55 11.97 -8.25 -10.70
C GLY A 55 13.33 -7.65 -11.06
N GLU A 56 13.34 -6.87 -12.13
CA GLU A 56 14.45 -6.00 -12.52
C GLU A 56 14.00 -4.54 -12.41
N LEU A 57 14.85 -3.64 -11.93
CA LEU A 57 14.53 -2.21 -11.88
C LEU A 57 15.71 -1.33 -12.28
N LYS A 58 15.39 -0.13 -12.77
CA LYS A 58 16.35 0.95 -13.00
C LYS A 58 15.77 2.25 -12.45
N CYS A 59 16.55 2.96 -11.65
CA CYS A 59 16.20 4.27 -11.13
C CYS A 59 16.90 5.37 -11.92
N PHE A 60 16.20 6.48 -12.14
CA PHE A 60 16.69 7.66 -12.84
C PHE A 60 16.49 8.91 -11.99
N LEU A 61 17.48 9.79 -12.04
CA LEU A 61 17.47 11.14 -11.48
C LEU A 61 17.42 12.15 -12.62
N ALA A 62 16.59 13.19 -12.45
CA ALA A 62 16.70 14.40 -13.24
C ALA A 62 17.49 15.43 -12.45
N LEU A 63 18.54 15.97 -13.05
CA LEU A 63 19.35 17.05 -12.49
C LEU A 63 19.16 18.30 -13.35
N GLN A 64 18.81 19.43 -12.73
CA GLN A 64 18.96 20.74 -13.37
C GLN A 64 19.99 21.54 -12.58
N ASP A 65 21.00 22.05 -13.29
CA ASP A 65 22.09 22.83 -12.70
C ASP A 65 22.80 22.06 -11.56
N GLY A 66 22.95 20.74 -11.75
CA GLY A 66 23.54 19.81 -10.78
C GLY A 66 22.66 19.50 -9.56
N GLN A 67 21.47 20.11 -9.46
CA GLN A 67 20.52 19.89 -8.36
C GLN A 67 19.42 18.89 -8.74
N PRO A 68 19.00 18.00 -7.83
CA PRO A 68 17.86 17.11 -8.09
C PRO A 68 16.57 17.87 -8.40
N ALA A 69 16.04 17.65 -9.60
CA ALA A 69 14.79 18.23 -10.09
C ALA A 69 13.65 17.20 -10.17
N GLY A 70 13.97 15.90 -10.12
CA GLY A 70 12.99 14.82 -10.10
C GLY A 70 13.63 13.43 -10.07
N ARG A 71 12.79 12.41 -9.97
CA ARG A 71 13.15 11.00 -9.96
C ARG A 71 12.06 10.13 -10.57
N ILE A 72 12.44 8.95 -11.05
CA ILE A 72 11.53 7.88 -11.46
C ILE A 72 12.23 6.52 -11.34
N SER A 73 11.51 5.46 -10.98
CA SER A 73 11.94 4.08 -11.24
C SER A 73 11.16 3.50 -12.40
N ALA A 74 11.81 2.63 -13.17
CA ALA A 74 11.16 1.71 -14.09
C ALA A 74 11.49 0.30 -13.63
N GLN A 75 10.52 -0.61 -13.69
CA GLN A 75 10.71 -1.98 -13.24
C GLN A 75 9.90 -2.99 -14.06
N ILE A 76 10.41 -4.22 -14.09
CA ILE A 76 9.80 -5.38 -14.73
C ILE A 76 9.58 -6.41 -13.64
N ASP A 77 8.39 -6.99 -13.61
CA ASP A 77 7.99 -7.99 -12.62
C ASP A 77 7.68 -9.30 -13.37
N THR A 78 8.50 -10.33 -13.18
CA THR A 78 8.28 -11.62 -13.84
C THR A 78 7.17 -12.44 -13.19
N ASP A 79 6.78 -12.15 -11.95
CA ASP A 79 5.63 -12.79 -11.32
C ASP A 79 4.32 -12.19 -11.83
N PHE A 80 4.30 -10.87 -12.12
CA PHE A 80 3.23 -10.25 -12.89
C PHE A 80 3.09 -10.90 -14.28
N ASP A 81 4.18 -11.09 -15.01
CA ASP A 81 4.15 -11.72 -16.35
C ASP A 81 3.55 -13.14 -16.32
N LYS A 82 3.82 -13.91 -15.26
CA LYS A 82 3.27 -15.27 -15.07
C LYS A 82 1.78 -15.23 -14.76
N GLN A 83 1.36 -14.28 -13.92
CA GLN A 83 -0.04 -14.14 -13.51
C GLN A 83 -0.92 -13.54 -14.61
N TRP A 84 -0.36 -12.66 -15.45
CA TRP A 84 -1.05 -11.97 -16.53
C TRP A 84 -0.32 -12.15 -17.87
N PRO A 85 -0.29 -13.36 -18.47
CA PRO A 85 0.47 -13.62 -19.69
C PRO A 85 0.08 -12.72 -20.88
N GLN A 86 -1.19 -12.30 -20.93
CA GLN A 86 -1.72 -11.37 -21.93
C GLN A 86 -1.24 -9.92 -21.74
N GLU A 87 -0.71 -9.57 -20.56
CA GLU A 87 -0.17 -8.25 -20.23
C GLU A 87 1.36 -8.23 -20.12
N LYS A 88 2.04 -9.28 -20.60
CA LYS A 88 3.51 -9.40 -20.57
C LYS A 88 4.25 -8.22 -21.24
N GLY A 89 3.59 -7.41 -22.06
CA GLY A 89 4.18 -6.18 -22.61
C GLY A 89 4.38 -5.04 -21.60
N VAL A 90 3.82 -5.15 -20.39
CA VAL A 90 3.81 -4.06 -19.39
C VAL A 90 5.12 -4.03 -18.59
N ALA A 91 5.75 -2.86 -18.56
CA ALA A 91 6.68 -2.45 -17.52
C ALA A 91 5.95 -1.56 -16.51
N PHE A 92 6.41 -1.55 -15.27
CA PHE A 92 5.90 -0.63 -14.25
C PHE A 92 6.83 0.57 -14.06
N PHE A 93 6.27 1.70 -13.61
CA PHE A 93 7.05 2.79 -13.07
C PHE A 93 6.66 3.08 -11.63
N GLY A 94 7.57 3.67 -10.85
CA GLY A 94 7.38 3.99 -9.44
C GLY A 94 8.26 5.16 -9.02
N PHE A 95 8.25 5.49 -7.73
CA PHE A 95 9.10 6.54 -7.15
C PHE A 95 9.11 7.84 -7.99
N PHE A 96 8.00 8.18 -8.64
CA PHE A 96 7.93 9.36 -9.49
C PHE A 96 7.69 10.60 -8.64
N ASP A 97 8.67 11.49 -8.62
CA ASP A 97 8.54 12.82 -8.06
C ASP A 97 9.24 13.80 -8.99
N SER A 98 8.64 14.95 -9.19
CA SER A 98 9.21 16.01 -10.02
C SER A 98 8.86 17.34 -9.39
N ARG A 99 9.70 18.35 -9.61
CA ARG A 99 9.22 19.73 -9.52
C ARG A 99 8.10 19.96 -10.53
N ASP A 100 7.34 21.04 -10.35
CA ASP A 100 6.27 21.44 -11.27
C ASP A 100 6.83 21.94 -12.62
N ASP A 101 7.35 21.00 -13.42
CA ASP A 101 8.00 21.23 -14.71
C ASP A 101 7.77 20.04 -15.65
N THR A 102 6.98 20.29 -16.70
CA THR A 102 6.64 19.29 -17.72
C THR A 102 7.86 18.77 -18.48
N ALA A 103 8.93 19.55 -18.66
CA ALA A 103 10.13 19.10 -19.35
C ALA A 103 10.89 18.06 -18.51
N VAL A 104 10.96 18.26 -17.20
CA VAL A 104 11.56 17.29 -16.26
C VAL A 104 10.75 16.00 -16.25
N ALA A 105 9.42 16.10 -16.13
CA ALA A 105 8.53 14.93 -16.14
C ALA A 105 8.68 14.12 -17.44
N ARG A 106 8.63 14.78 -18.61
CA ARG A 106 8.79 14.11 -19.91
C ARG A 106 10.13 13.40 -20.03
N ALA A 107 11.23 14.07 -19.71
CA ALA A 107 12.56 13.48 -19.80
C ALA A 107 12.74 12.24 -18.88
N LEU A 108 12.15 12.26 -17.69
CA LEU A 108 12.14 11.10 -16.79
C LEU A 108 11.32 9.94 -17.38
N PHE A 109 10.12 10.21 -17.90
CA PHE A 109 9.29 9.18 -18.54
C PHE A 109 9.91 8.63 -19.83
N ASP A 110 10.63 9.45 -20.59
CA ASP A 110 11.34 9.01 -21.80
C ASP A 110 12.51 8.09 -21.45
N ALA A 111 13.24 8.38 -20.37
CA ALA A 111 14.31 7.50 -19.89
C ALA A 111 13.76 6.17 -19.35
N ALA A 112 12.69 6.21 -18.55
CA ALA A 112 12.00 5.02 -18.05
C ALA A 112 11.44 4.16 -19.20
N GLY A 113 10.77 4.80 -20.15
CA GLY A 113 10.23 4.14 -21.35
C GLY A 113 11.33 3.58 -22.26
N GLY A 114 12.42 4.32 -22.46
CA GLY A 114 13.58 3.85 -23.23
C GLY A 114 14.21 2.59 -22.62
N TRP A 115 14.39 2.56 -21.31
CA TRP A 115 14.85 1.37 -20.59
C TRP A 115 13.86 0.20 -20.75
N ALA A 116 12.56 0.44 -20.55
CA ALA A 116 11.55 -0.60 -20.71
C ALA A 116 11.51 -1.18 -22.13
N ARG A 117 11.60 -0.34 -23.18
CA ARG A 117 11.69 -0.79 -24.59
C ARG A 117 12.93 -1.64 -24.84
N SER A 118 14.08 -1.27 -24.27
CA SER A 118 15.32 -2.06 -24.38
C SER A 118 15.19 -3.47 -23.78
N LYS A 119 14.19 -3.67 -22.92
CA LYS A 119 13.82 -4.95 -22.31
C LYS A 119 12.65 -5.64 -23.01
N GLY A 120 12.26 -5.16 -24.19
CA GLY A 120 11.19 -5.73 -25.01
C GLY A 120 9.77 -5.41 -24.52
N ARG A 121 9.61 -4.39 -23.67
CA ARG A 121 8.30 -3.96 -23.16
C ARG A 121 7.69 -2.91 -24.10
N THR A 122 6.37 -2.92 -24.23
CA THR A 122 5.60 -2.06 -25.14
C THR A 122 4.71 -1.06 -24.41
N ARG A 123 4.47 -1.26 -23.11
CA ARG A 123 3.66 -0.37 -22.28
C ARG A 123 4.37 -0.05 -20.98
N ILE A 124 4.11 1.14 -20.44
CA ILE A 124 4.48 1.49 -19.06
C ILE A 124 3.23 1.83 -18.24
N ARG A 125 3.15 1.35 -16.99
CA ARG A 125 2.01 1.52 -16.08
C ARG A 125 2.45 1.87 -14.65
N GLY A 126 1.77 2.78 -13.97
CA GLY A 126 2.13 3.18 -12.61
C GLY A 126 1.51 4.49 -12.13
N PRO A 127 1.90 5.02 -10.97
CA PRO A 127 3.03 4.53 -10.18
C PRO A 127 2.68 3.29 -9.33
N PHE A 128 3.64 2.39 -9.24
CA PHE A 128 3.76 1.32 -8.24
C PHE A 128 5.13 1.41 -7.60
N THR A 129 5.21 1.52 -6.28
CA THR A 129 6.49 1.37 -5.58
C THR A 129 6.90 -0.10 -5.64
N LEU A 130 7.65 -0.42 -6.70
CA LEU A 130 8.03 -1.76 -7.17
C LEU A 130 6.88 -2.53 -7.82
N ASP A 131 5.89 -2.97 -7.04
CA ASP A 131 4.78 -3.81 -7.50
C ASP A 131 3.43 -3.40 -6.86
N SER A 132 2.38 -4.19 -7.08
CA SER A 132 1.04 -3.94 -6.52
C SER A 132 0.92 -4.17 -5.01
N LYS A 133 1.98 -4.67 -4.35
CA LYS A 133 2.04 -4.89 -2.90
C LYS A 133 2.67 -3.68 -2.18
N GLY A 134 3.38 -2.82 -2.92
CA GLY A 134 3.90 -1.53 -2.44
C GLY A 134 2.85 -0.42 -2.44
N GLU A 135 3.32 0.83 -2.47
CA GLU A 135 2.45 2.00 -2.65
C GLU A 135 1.89 2.06 -4.08
N VAL A 136 0.58 2.31 -4.20
CA VAL A 136 -0.13 2.30 -5.49
C VAL A 136 -0.75 3.66 -5.79
N GLY A 137 -0.48 4.16 -7.00
CA GLY A 137 -1.09 5.35 -7.56
C GLY A 137 -0.55 6.67 -7.01
N VAL A 138 -0.85 7.77 -7.71
CA VAL A 138 -0.63 9.14 -7.21
C VAL A 138 -1.91 9.65 -6.59
N LEU A 139 -1.82 10.42 -5.51
CA LEU A 139 -2.97 11.12 -4.94
C LEU A 139 -3.53 12.13 -5.96
N ILE A 140 -4.83 12.05 -6.28
CA ILE A 140 -5.52 13.00 -7.17
C ILE A 140 -6.63 13.78 -6.46
N GLU A 141 -7.13 13.29 -5.32
CA GLU A 141 -8.15 13.95 -4.50
C GLU A 141 -7.87 13.68 -3.01
N GLY A 142 -8.13 14.66 -2.14
CA GLY A 142 -7.96 14.54 -0.67
C GLY A 142 -6.59 14.95 -0.12
N PHE A 143 -5.97 15.99 -0.71
CA PHE A 143 -4.67 16.55 -0.29
C PHE A 143 -4.69 17.26 1.09
N ASP A 144 -5.87 17.46 1.66
CA ASP A 144 -6.13 18.20 2.89
C ASP A 144 -5.88 17.36 4.17
N THR A 145 -5.52 16.09 4.03
CA THR A 145 -5.26 15.20 5.17
C THR A 145 -3.95 14.41 5.00
N PRO A 146 -3.22 14.09 6.09
CA PRO A 146 -2.00 13.30 6.01
C PRO A 146 -2.20 11.88 5.44
N PRO A 147 -1.17 11.26 4.83
CA PRO A 147 -1.24 9.85 4.43
C PRO A 147 -1.25 8.93 5.66
N ARG A 148 -1.97 7.82 5.53
CA ARG A 148 -1.90 6.71 6.48
C ARG A 148 -0.74 5.79 6.12
N ILE A 149 -0.32 4.96 7.07
CA ILE A 149 0.80 4.04 6.89
C ILE A 149 0.67 3.29 5.55
N GLY A 150 1.74 3.31 4.73
CA GLY A 150 1.80 2.63 3.43
C GLY A 150 0.92 3.27 2.34
N MET A 151 0.55 4.54 2.47
CA MET A 151 -0.19 5.31 1.46
C MET A 151 0.68 6.43 0.88
N PRO A 152 0.66 6.63 -0.45
CA PRO A 152 1.43 7.71 -1.06
C PRO A 152 0.81 9.08 -0.74
N HIS A 153 1.67 10.11 -0.77
CA HIS A 153 1.26 11.51 -0.68
C HIS A 153 2.17 12.36 -1.55
N ASN A 154 1.60 12.98 -2.58
CA ASN A 154 2.30 13.78 -3.57
C ASN A 154 1.68 15.18 -3.64
N ARG A 155 2.35 16.12 -4.30
CA ARG A 155 1.77 17.44 -4.59
C ARG A 155 0.63 17.32 -5.61
N PRO A 156 -0.37 18.23 -5.58
CA PRO A 156 -1.48 18.21 -6.53
C PRO A 156 -1.09 18.24 -8.01
N TYR A 157 0.04 18.88 -8.34
CA TYR A 157 0.52 18.99 -9.72
C TYR A 157 1.12 17.68 -10.26
N VAL A 158 1.41 16.67 -9.43
CA VAL A 158 2.10 15.44 -9.89
C VAL A 158 1.25 14.64 -10.87
N GLY A 159 -0.07 14.52 -10.64
CA GLY A 159 -0.99 13.90 -11.61
C GLY A 159 -0.96 14.58 -12.99
N PRO A 160 -1.20 15.91 -13.05
CA PRO A 160 -1.05 16.68 -14.29
C PRO A 160 0.31 16.53 -14.99
N LEU A 161 1.43 16.39 -14.25
CA LEU A 161 2.73 16.13 -14.85
C LEU A 161 2.80 14.76 -15.55
N ILE A 162 2.21 13.72 -14.95
CA ILE A 162 2.12 12.38 -15.56
C ILE A 162 1.29 12.44 -16.85
N GLU A 163 0.15 13.15 -16.81
CA GLU A 163 -0.70 13.36 -17.98
C GLU A 163 0.03 14.12 -19.09
N SER A 164 0.83 15.15 -18.73
CA SER A 164 1.62 15.94 -19.68
C SER A 164 2.71 15.14 -20.40
N ALA A 165 3.10 13.98 -19.85
CA ALA A 165 4.02 13.02 -20.45
C ALA A 165 3.31 11.97 -21.33
N GLY A 166 2.01 12.16 -21.59
CA GLY A 166 1.20 11.34 -22.50
C GLY A 166 0.60 10.08 -21.86
N LEU A 167 0.62 9.96 -20.53
CA LEU A 167 -0.02 8.86 -19.84
C LEU A 167 -1.49 9.16 -19.55
N ALA A 168 -2.35 8.16 -19.75
CA ALA A 168 -3.79 8.26 -19.47
C ALA A 168 -4.16 7.41 -18.25
N LYS A 169 -5.34 7.64 -17.66
CA LYS A 169 -5.86 6.84 -16.54
C LYS A 169 -5.91 5.36 -16.92
N ALA A 170 -5.33 4.51 -16.08
CA ALA A 170 -5.47 3.06 -16.13
C ALA A 170 -6.52 2.55 -15.11
N LYS A 171 -6.43 3.04 -13.87
CA LYS A 171 -7.30 2.61 -12.77
C LYS A 171 -7.28 3.61 -11.62
N ASP A 172 -8.44 3.89 -11.05
CA ASP A 172 -8.55 4.60 -9.77
C ASP A 172 -8.71 3.63 -8.58
N PHE A 173 -8.12 4.02 -7.46
CA PHE A 173 -8.21 3.36 -6.17
C PHE A 173 -8.78 4.34 -5.15
N TYR A 174 -9.71 3.86 -4.33
CA TYR A 174 -10.34 4.66 -3.29
C TYR A 174 -9.74 4.36 -1.93
N ALA A 175 -9.68 5.39 -1.09
CA ALA A 175 -9.52 5.25 0.34
C ALA A 175 -10.74 5.85 1.05
N TRP A 176 -11.21 5.12 2.06
CA TRP A 176 -12.40 5.47 2.81
C TRP A 176 -12.06 5.78 4.24
N TRP A 177 -12.67 6.82 4.77
CA TRP A 177 -12.54 7.21 6.17
C TRP A 177 -13.70 6.65 6.98
N TYR A 178 -13.37 5.77 7.92
CA TYR A 178 -14.31 5.24 8.91
C TYR A 178 -14.17 5.98 10.23
N THR A 179 -15.30 6.38 10.82
CA THR A 179 -15.33 6.95 12.18
C THR A 179 -15.96 5.94 13.12
N SER A 180 -15.27 5.68 14.23
CA SER A 180 -15.69 4.69 15.22
C SER A 180 -17.08 5.00 15.77
N GLY A 181 -17.89 3.95 15.99
CA GLY A 181 -19.25 4.05 16.53
C GLY A 181 -20.37 4.01 15.48
N HIS A 182 -20.07 4.15 14.19
CA HIS A 182 -21.07 4.10 13.13
C HIS A 182 -21.07 2.73 12.43
N ILE A 183 -22.05 1.88 12.73
CA ILE A 183 -22.31 0.65 11.96
C ILE A 183 -23.81 0.56 11.78
N ASP A 184 -24.28 0.36 10.55
CA ASP A 184 -25.71 0.24 10.30
C ASP A 184 -26.31 -1.03 10.95
N GLU A 185 -27.57 -0.93 11.34
CA GLU A 185 -28.26 -1.98 12.11
C GLU A 185 -28.43 -3.28 11.33
N ARG A 186 -28.57 -3.21 10.00
CA ARG A 186 -28.70 -4.42 9.16
C ARG A 186 -27.39 -5.19 9.16
N THR A 187 -26.27 -4.50 9.04
CA THR A 187 -24.94 -5.11 9.05
C THR A 187 -24.61 -5.74 10.40
N LYS A 188 -24.94 -5.08 11.53
CA LYS A 188 -24.83 -5.69 12.87
C LYS A 188 -25.60 -7.00 12.98
N LYS A 189 -26.88 -6.99 12.58
CA LYS A 189 -27.73 -8.19 12.62
C LYS A 189 -27.21 -9.33 11.73
N ILE A 190 -26.63 -9.01 10.57
CA ILE A 190 -26.00 -10.01 9.70
C ILE A 190 -24.80 -10.64 10.42
N ALA A 191 -23.91 -9.81 10.98
CA ALA A 191 -22.74 -10.27 11.72
C ALA A 191 -23.13 -11.16 12.92
N GLU A 192 -24.11 -10.73 13.72
CA GLU A 192 -24.60 -11.48 14.88
C GLU A 192 -25.17 -12.85 14.50
N ARG A 193 -26.02 -12.91 13.46
CA ARG A 193 -26.59 -14.18 12.98
C ARG A 193 -25.50 -15.14 12.49
N THR A 194 -24.50 -14.64 11.76
CA THR A 194 -23.40 -15.48 11.29
C THR A 194 -22.52 -15.95 12.44
N LEU A 195 -22.29 -15.11 13.46
CA LEU A 195 -21.51 -15.47 14.64
C LEU A 195 -22.24 -16.49 15.56
N GLN A 196 -23.57 -16.54 15.51
CA GLN A 196 -24.39 -17.54 16.21
C GLN A 196 -24.33 -18.94 15.58
N LEU A 197 -23.75 -19.09 14.39
CA LEU A 197 -23.55 -20.41 13.79
C LEU A 197 -22.57 -21.23 14.66
N PRO A 198 -22.91 -22.47 15.05
CA PRO A 198 -22.16 -23.23 16.05
C PRO A 198 -20.72 -23.56 15.61
N ASN A 199 -20.49 -23.59 14.30
CA ASN A 199 -19.20 -23.90 13.69
C ASN A 199 -18.38 -22.67 13.29
N VAL A 200 -18.89 -21.46 13.49
CA VAL A 200 -18.16 -20.21 13.20
C VAL A 200 -17.45 -19.72 14.46
N ARG A 201 -16.17 -19.40 14.34
CA ARG A 201 -15.35 -18.82 15.41
C ARG A 201 -14.59 -17.62 14.88
N VAL A 202 -14.49 -16.56 15.67
CA VAL A 202 -13.61 -15.42 15.40
C VAL A 202 -12.57 -15.34 16.49
N ARG A 203 -11.31 -15.27 16.10
CA ARG A 203 -10.18 -15.17 17.04
C ARG A 203 -9.18 -14.10 16.61
N PRO A 204 -8.47 -13.49 17.57
CA PRO A 204 -7.28 -12.72 17.25
C PRO A 204 -6.19 -13.62 16.64
N MET A 205 -5.29 -13.01 15.87
CA MET A 205 -4.06 -13.67 15.43
C MET A 205 -3.17 -14.01 16.65
N ASP A 206 -2.60 -15.22 16.64
CA ASP A 206 -1.68 -15.67 17.69
C ASP A 206 -0.21 -15.41 17.28
N LEU A 207 0.34 -14.28 17.74
CA LEU A 207 1.72 -13.88 17.43
C LEU A 207 2.79 -14.82 18.02
N SER A 208 2.43 -15.69 18.98
CA SER A 208 3.34 -16.75 19.45
C SER A 208 3.53 -17.85 18.40
N ARG A 209 2.54 -18.03 17.52
CA ARG A 209 2.54 -18.95 16.37
C ARG A 209 2.71 -18.20 15.05
N PHE A 210 3.59 -17.21 15.04
CA PHE A 210 3.77 -16.25 13.95
C PHE A 210 3.81 -16.87 12.55
N ARG A 211 4.66 -17.89 12.31
CA ARG A 211 4.76 -18.54 10.98
C ARG A 211 3.44 -19.16 10.51
N ARG A 212 2.71 -19.82 11.42
CA ARG A 212 1.39 -20.40 11.13
C ARG A 212 0.40 -19.31 10.72
N GLU A 213 0.38 -18.19 11.43
CA GLU A 213 -0.53 -17.09 11.10
C GLU A 213 -0.15 -16.43 9.77
N VAL A 214 1.14 -16.32 9.45
CA VAL A 214 1.63 -15.86 8.13
C VAL A 214 1.15 -16.80 7.02
N ASP A 215 1.27 -18.12 7.20
CA ASP A 215 0.78 -19.09 6.23
C ASP A 215 -0.74 -19.00 6.00
N ILE A 216 -1.51 -18.79 7.07
CA ILE A 216 -2.97 -18.58 6.99
C ILE A 216 -3.30 -17.31 6.18
N VAL A 217 -2.60 -16.21 6.46
CA VAL A 217 -2.79 -14.95 5.74
C VAL A 217 -2.45 -15.12 4.26
N ARG A 218 -1.34 -15.79 3.93
CA ARG A 218 -0.94 -16.09 2.54
C ARG A 218 -2.03 -16.84 1.79
N ASP A 219 -2.53 -17.91 2.41
CA ASP A 219 -3.52 -18.80 1.83
C ASP A 219 -4.85 -18.08 1.55
N ILE A 220 -5.34 -17.31 2.53
CA ILE A 220 -6.57 -16.50 2.35
C ILE A 220 -6.34 -15.39 1.32
N TYR A 221 -5.20 -14.70 1.34
CA TYR A 221 -4.88 -13.63 0.38
C TYR A 221 -4.85 -14.14 -1.06
N ASN A 222 -4.08 -15.20 -1.31
CA ASN A 222 -3.92 -15.76 -2.65
C ASN A 222 -5.24 -16.31 -3.20
N SER A 223 -6.12 -16.85 -2.35
CA SER A 223 -7.48 -17.24 -2.75
C SER A 223 -8.37 -16.04 -3.07
N ALA A 224 -8.46 -15.06 -2.16
CA ALA A 224 -9.47 -14.01 -2.21
C ALA A 224 -9.17 -12.89 -3.22
N TRP A 225 -7.89 -12.64 -3.57
CA TRP A 225 -7.49 -11.55 -4.47
C TRP A 225 -7.06 -12.00 -5.88
N SER A 226 -7.05 -13.30 -6.18
CA SER A 226 -6.52 -13.86 -7.44
C SER A 226 -7.08 -13.23 -8.73
N GLN A 227 -8.30 -12.69 -8.68
CA GLN A 227 -8.99 -12.07 -9.82
C GLN A 227 -8.90 -10.54 -9.84
N ASN A 228 -8.24 -9.91 -8.86
CA ASN A 228 -8.16 -8.45 -8.79
C ASN A 228 -7.18 -7.91 -9.83
N TRP A 229 -7.52 -6.76 -10.41
CA TRP A 229 -6.67 -6.08 -11.38
C TRP A 229 -5.25 -5.85 -10.83
N ASN A 230 -4.24 -6.20 -11.62
CA ASN A 230 -2.81 -6.08 -11.28
C ASN A 230 -2.37 -6.89 -10.04
N PHE A 231 -3.16 -7.88 -9.63
CA PHE A 231 -2.80 -8.80 -8.54
C PHE A 231 -1.56 -9.62 -8.89
N THR A 232 -0.67 -9.78 -7.92
CA THR A 232 0.37 -10.81 -7.93
C THR A 232 0.30 -11.59 -6.62
N PRO A 233 0.49 -12.92 -6.63
CA PRO A 233 0.46 -13.71 -5.41
C PRO A 233 1.63 -13.35 -4.48
N PHE A 234 1.46 -13.49 -3.17
CA PHE A 234 2.59 -13.42 -2.25
C PHE A 234 3.38 -14.72 -2.30
N THR A 235 4.70 -14.62 -2.46
CA THR A 235 5.61 -15.72 -2.11
C THR A 235 5.73 -15.84 -0.59
N SER A 236 6.17 -17.01 -0.11
CA SER A 236 6.39 -17.25 1.32
C SER A 236 7.40 -16.26 1.92
N ASP A 237 8.51 -16.02 1.22
CA ASP A 237 9.58 -15.14 1.69
C ASP A 237 9.14 -13.68 1.79
N GLU A 238 8.39 -13.18 0.79
CA GLU A 238 7.85 -11.82 0.78
C GLU A 238 6.95 -11.57 1.97
N LEU A 239 6.00 -12.47 2.20
CA LEU A 239 5.05 -12.30 3.29
C LEU A 239 5.71 -12.44 4.65
N GLU A 240 6.69 -13.34 4.82
CA GLU A 240 7.42 -13.46 6.09
C GLU A 240 8.23 -12.18 6.40
N ILE A 241 8.87 -11.59 5.39
CA ILE A 241 9.59 -10.32 5.53
C ILE A 241 8.63 -9.18 5.91
N MET A 242 7.55 -9.00 5.14
CA MET A 242 6.55 -7.97 5.44
C MET A 242 5.91 -8.18 6.81
N ALA A 243 5.51 -9.41 7.14
CA ALA A 243 4.90 -9.70 8.43
C ALA A 243 5.87 -9.42 9.59
N THR A 244 7.17 -9.67 9.41
CA THR A 244 8.19 -9.40 10.44
C THR A 244 8.33 -7.90 10.71
N GLU A 245 8.24 -7.09 9.66
CA GLU A 245 8.26 -5.63 9.75
C GLU A 245 7.03 -5.10 10.48
N TYR A 246 5.84 -5.60 10.12
CA TYR A 246 4.60 -5.20 10.78
C TYR A 246 4.46 -5.76 12.19
N LYS A 247 5.14 -6.85 12.54
CA LYS A 247 5.02 -7.55 13.83
C LYS A 247 5.13 -6.61 15.04
N MET A 248 6.02 -5.62 14.97
CA MET A 248 6.21 -4.67 16.08
C MET A 248 5.05 -3.67 16.26
N PHE A 249 4.20 -3.55 15.25
CA PHE A 249 3.04 -2.66 15.23
C PHE A 249 1.71 -3.42 15.30
N VAL A 250 1.70 -4.75 15.13
CA VAL A 250 0.44 -5.52 15.15
C VAL A 250 -0.27 -5.37 16.48
N ASP A 251 -1.54 -5.00 16.38
CA ASP A 251 -2.47 -5.00 17.48
C ASP A 251 -3.49 -6.13 17.28
N THR A 252 -3.35 -7.21 18.06
CA THR A 252 -4.13 -8.43 17.89
C THR A 252 -5.64 -8.25 18.09
N GLU A 253 -6.08 -7.16 18.73
CA GLU A 253 -7.51 -6.85 18.87
C GLU A 253 -8.16 -6.38 17.57
N ILE A 254 -7.37 -5.94 16.59
CA ILE A 254 -7.85 -5.48 15.27
C ILE A 254 -7.25 -6.31 14.11
N ALA A 255 -6.67 -7.46 14.45
CA ALA A 255 -6.11 -8.44 13.52
C ALA A 255 -6.77 -9.81 13.77
N LEU A 256 -7.85 -10.09 13.03
CA LEU A 256 -8.78 -11.17 13.30
C LEU A 256 -8.84 -12.20 12.17
N ILE A 257 -9.01 -13.47 12.56
CA ILE A 257 -9.29 -14.60 11.68
C ILE A 257 -10.67 -15.14 12.02
N ALA A 258 -11.46 -15.44 10.99
CA ALA A 258 -12.68 -16.22 11.12
C ALA A 258 -12.43 -17.65 10.63
N GLU A 259 -12.84 -18.61 11.46
CA GLU A 259 -12.72 -20.04 11.22
C GLU A 259 -14.11 -20.66 11.07
N VAL A 260 -14.22 -21.65 10.17
CA VAL A 260 -15.40 -22.47 9.95
C VAL A 260 -14.98 -23.92 10.14
N ASP A 261 -15.61 -24.64 11.08
CA ASP A 261 -15.25 -26.02 11.42
C ASP A 261 -13.75 -26.17 11.79
N GLY A 262 -13.17 -25.14 12.42
CA GLY A 262 -11.76 -25.08 12.81
C GLY A 262 -10.79 -24.69 11.67
N ASN A 263 -11.28 -24.49 10.46
CA ASN A 263 -10.46 -24.11 9.31
C ASN A 263 -10.52 -22.59 9.06
N PRO A 264 -9.37 -21.91 8.88
CA PRO A 264 -9.33 -20.49 8.52
C PRO A 264 -10.04 -20.22 7.18
N ALA A 265 -11.08 -19.40 7.23
CA ALA A 265 -11.98 -19.11 6.13
C ALA A 265 -11.90 -17.64 5.67
N ALA A 266 -11.65 -16.73 6.61
CA ALA A 266 -11.55 -15.30 6.31
C ALA A 266 -10.61 -14.58 7.28
N MET A 267 -10.12 -13.41 6.86
CA MET A 267 -9.26 -12.55 7.66
C MET A 267 -9.66 -11.08 7.55
N CYS A 268 -9.45 -10.33 8.63
CA CYS A 268 -9.49 -8.88 8.63
C CYS A 268 -8.31 -8.37 9.45
N PHE A 269 -7.33 -7.81 8.75
CA PHE A 269 -6.07 -7.35 9.31
C PHE A 269 -5.99 -5.83 9.20
N ALA A 270 -6.20 -5.16 10.33
CA ALA A 270 -5.91 -3.75 10.50
C ALA A 270 -4.67 -3.55 11.38
N ILE A 271 -3.93 -2.49 11.10
CA ILE A 271 -2.75 -2.10 11.88
C ILE A 271 -2.89 -0.68 12.40
N PRO A 272 -2.30 -0.34 13.56
CA PRO A 272 -2.23 1.02 14.04
C PRO A 272 -1.52 1.93 13.05
N ASP A 273 -2.00 3.16 12.86
CA ASP A 273 -1.38 4.12 11.95
C ASP A 273 -0.15 4.76 12.58
N VAL A 274 1.02 4.15 12.37
CA VAL A 274 2.28 4.64 12.95
C VAL A 274 2.75 5.96 12.34
N ASN A 275 2.16 6.42 11.22
CA ASN A 275 2.45 7.73 10.65
C ASN A 275 2.20 8.87 11.65
N GLU A 276 1.22 8.70 12.55
CA GLU A 276 0.93 9.64 13.65
C GLU A 276 2.09 9.78 14.65
N MET A 277 3.03 8.84 14.62
CA MET A 277 4.14 8.73 15.57
C MET A 277 5.51 8.94 14.94
N VAL A 278 5.64 9.07 13.62
CA VAL A 278 6.95 9.14 12.95
C VAL A 278 7.15 10.38 12.11
N LYS A 279 6.17 11.30 12.07
CA LYS A 279 6.23 12.52 11.25
C LYS A 279 7.49 13.37 11.51
N ASP A 280 7.99 13.41 12.74
CA ASP A 280 9.17 14.16 13.16
C ASP A 280 10.50 13.40 12.99
N PHE A 281 10.50 12.19 12.41
CA PHE A 281 11.72 11.38 12.27
C PHE A 281 12.50 11.67 10.98
N ASP A 282 11.94 12.48 10.09
CA ASP A 282 12.55 12.86 8.82
C ASP A 282 12.94 11.66 7.93
N GLY A 283 12.14 10.58 8.03
CA GLY A 283 12.33 9.33 7.28
C GLY A 283 13.42 8.41 7.83
N GLU A 284 14.08 8.75 8.95
CA GLU A 284 15.17 7.95 9.51
C GLU A 284 14.75 7.29 10.82
N LEU A 285 14.44 5.98 10.81
CA LEU A 285 14.08 5.23 12.01
C LEU A 285 15.29 4.47 12.57
N MET A 286 15.94 3.67 11.72
CA MET A 286 17.00 2.74 12.14
C MET A 286 18.36 3.42 12.22
N LYS A 287 18.63 4.42 11.37
CA LYS A 287 19.88 5.20 11.42
C LYS A 287 20.00 6.10 12.65
N ASN A 288 18.87 6.39 13.32
CA ASN A 288 18.84 7.25 14.50
C ASN A 288 18.27 6.48 15.72
N PRO A 289 19.13 5.96 16.61
CA PRO A 289 18.69 5.22 17.80
C PRO A 289 17.70 5.98 18.69
N LEU A 290 17.78 7.32 18.73
CA LEU A 290 16.83 8.14 19.47
C LEU A 290 15.42 8.08 18.85
N ASN A 291 15.31 8.00 17.53
CA ASN A 291 14.01 7.87 16.86
C ASN A 291 13.38 6.50 17.15
N LEU A 292 14.16 5.42 17.12
CA LEU A 292 13.68 4.09 17.52
C LEU A 292 13.21 4.07 18.99
N ALA A 293 14.01 4.61 19.91
CA ALA A 293 13.63 4.71 21.32
C ALA A 293 12.35 5.55 21.53
N ARG A 294 12.24 6.69 20.82
CA ARG A 294 11.03 7.53 20.82
C ARG A 294 9.81 6.78 20.30
N LEU A 295 9.95 5.99 19.22
CA LEU A 295 8.85 5.20 18.66
C LEU A 295 8.35 4.16 19.66
N LEU A 296 9.27 3.37 20.23
CA LEU A 296 8.92 2.34 21.22
C LEU A 296 8.24 2.94 22.45
N TRP A 297 8.72 4.10 22.91
CA TRP A 297 8.08 4.86 23.99
C TRP A 297 6.67 5.35 23.60
N ARG A 298 6.50 5.92 22.40
CA ARG A 298 5.19 6.37 21.88
C ARG A 298 4.19 5.22 21.74
N LEU A 299 4.63 4.06 21.22
CA LEU A 299 3.81 2.86 21.11
C LEU A 299 3.36 2.35 22.50
N LYS A 300 4.27 2.38 23.48
CA LYS A 300 3.98 1.91 24.84
C LYS A 300 3.02 2.84 25.60
N PHE A 301 3.16 4.16 25.46
CA PHE A 301 2.50 5.12 26.35
C PHE A 301 1.47 6.06 25.69
N ARG A 302 1.47 6.22 24.36
CA ARG A 302 0.55 7.13 23.65
C ARG A 302 -0.45 6.41 22.76
N ARG A 303 0.01 5.40 22.02
CA ARG A 303 -0.74 4.64 20.97
C ARG A 303 -1.32 5.52 19.85
N PRO A 304 -1.41 5.03 18.60
CA PRO A 304 -2.08 5.76 17.54
C PRO A 304 -3.58 5.85 17.81
N LYS A 305 -4.22 6.93 17.37
CA LYS A 305 -5.68 7.10 17.49
C LYS A 305 -6.43 6.41 16.35
N HIS A 306 -5.76 6.22 15.23
CA HIS A 306 -6.33 5.63 14.03
C HIS A 306 -5.61 4.34 13.64
N ALA A 307 -6.31 3.51 12.87
CA ALA A 307 -5.77 2.31 12.25
C ALA A 307 -5.98 2.36 10.73
N ARG A 308 -5.26 1.52 10.00
CA ARG A 308 -5.52 1.25 8.59
C ARG A 308 -5.88 -0.24 8.43
N LEU A 309 -7.01 -0.52 7.81
CA LEU A 309 -7.35 -1.88 7.37
C LEU A 309 -6.53 -2.18 6.12
N LEU A 310 -5.59 -3.12 6.21
CA LEU A 310 -4.73 -3.52 5.10
C LEU A 310 -5.33 -4.66 4.28
N LEU A 311 -5.91 -5.67 4.96
CA LEU A 311 -6.41 -6.88 4.30
C LEU A 311 -7.79 -7.23 4.85
N LEU A 312 -8.77 -7.42 3.96
CA LEU A 312 -10.06 -8.05 4.26
C LEU A 312 -10.37 -9.07 3.17
N GLY A 313 -10.32 -10.35 3.53
CA GLY A 313 -10.44 -11.45 2.57
C GLY A 313 -11.30 -12.57 3.09
N VAL A 314 -12.10 -13.15 2.20
CA VAL A 314 -12.84 -14.40 2.43
C VAL A 314 -12.45 -15.34 1.30
N LYS A 315 -11.98 -16.53 1.64
CA LYS A 315 -11.67 -17.58 0.66
C LYS A 315 -12.88 -17.84 -0.24
N GLU A 316 -12.62 -18.13 -1.51
CA GLU A 316 -13.66 -18.19 -2.54
C GLU A 316 -14.78 -19.19 -2.20
N GLU A 317 -14.44 -20.37 -1.68
CA GLU A 317 -15.41 -21.41 -1.34
C GLU A 317 -16.38 -20.99 -0.22
N TYR A 318 -15.94 -20.12 0.70
CA TYR A 318 -16.81 -19.57 1.75
C TYR A 318 -17.56 -18.34 1.26
N ARG A 319 -16.94 -17.52 0.41
CA ARG A 319 -17.55 -16.32 -0.17
C ARG A 319 -18.75 -16.67 -1.05
N ALA A 320 -18.65 -17.74 -1.84
CA ALA A 320 -19.73 -18.23 -2.71
C ALA A 320 -20.85 -18.95 -1.94
N SER A 321 -20.61 -19.35 -0.69
CA SER A 321 -21.59 -20.04 0.15
C SER A 321 -22.69 -19.10 0.63
N HIS A 322 -23.96 -19.51 0.48
CA HIS A 322 -25.10 -18.77 1.03
C HIS A 322 -25.05 -18.66 2.57
N ARG A 323 -24.39 -19.62 3.23
CA ARG A 323 -24.28 -19.68 4.70
C ARG A 323 -23.10 -18.87 5.24
N TYR A 324 -22.00 -18.76 4.49
CA TYR A 324 -20.74 -18.17 4.96
C TYR A 324 -20.29 -16.92 4.19
N GLY A 325 -21.02 -16.50 3.15
CA GLY A 325 -20.69 -15.31 2.36
C GLY A 325 -20.68 -14.00 3.15
N THR A 326 -21.21 -14.01 4.38
CA THR A 326 -21.25 -12.87 5.31
C THR A 326 -20.10 -12.85 6.32
N LEU A 327 -19.11 -13.76 6.23
CA LEU A 327 -17.95 -13.79 7.13
C LEU A 327 -17.16 -12.47 7.17
N ALA A 328 -17.05 -11.78 6.02
CA ALA A 328 -16.44 -10.45 5.96
C ALA A 328 -17.13 -9.46 6.92
N ALA A 329 -18.46 -9.53 7.01
CA ALA A 329 -19.26 -8.67 7.88
C ALA A 329 -19.03 -8.93 9.36
N VAL A 330 -18.93 -10.20 9.74
CA VAL A 330 -18.54 -10.56 11.11
C VAL A 330 -17.21 -9.91 11.47
N LEU A 331 -16.22 -10.03 10.58
CA LEU A 331 -14.87 -9.55 10.85
C LEU A 331 -14.77 -8.03 10.95
N TYR A 332 -15.30 -7.26 9.99
CA TYR A 332 -15.19 -5.80 10.07
C TYR A 332 -16.04 -5.20 11.20
N VAL A 333 -17.18 -5.84 11.58
CA VAL A 333 -17.97 -5.42 12.75
C VAL A 333 -17.19 -5.68 14.03
N GLU A 334 -16.55 -6.85 14.14
CA GLU A 334 -15.76 -7.21 15.31
C GLU A 334 -14.49 -6.36 15.45
N VAL A 335 -13.79 -6.06 14.33
CA VAL A 335 -12.66 -5.12 14.32
C VAL A 335 -13.11 -3.73 14.74
N ALA A 336 -14.23 -3.24 14.24
CA ALA A 336 -14.77 -1.93 14.64
C ALA A 336 -15.12 -1.90 16.14
N ARG A 337 -15.76 -2.95 16.66
CA ARG A 337 -16.13 -3.07 18.08
C ARG A 337 -14.91 -3.14 18.99
N ARG A 338 -13.96 -4.02 18.69
CA ARG A 338 -12.72 -4.18 19.46
C ARG A 338 -11.83 -2.96 19.35
N GLY A 339 -11.74 -2.37 18.16
CA GLY A 339 -11.01 -1.13 17.93
C GLY A 339 -11.54 0.01 18.78
N ALA A 340 -12.85 0.22 18.81
CA ALA A 340 -13.48 1.21 19.67
C ALA A 340 -13.19 0.97 21.16
N ALA A 341 -13.34 -0.27 21.63
CA ALA A 341 -13.04 -0.65 23.02
C ALA A 341 -11.55 -0.45 23.39
N ARG A 342 -10.66 -0.48 22.38
CA ARG A 342 -9.23 -0.25 22.52
C ARG A 342 -8.81 1.21 22.38
N GLY A 343 -9.75 2.11 22.11
CA GLY A 343 -9.54 3.56 22.03
C GLY A 343 -9.28 4.12 20.63
N TYR A 344 -9.42 3.30 19.57
CA TYR A 344 -9.35 3.82 18.20
C TYR A 344 -10.60 4.63 17.87
N VAL A 345 -10.39 5.85 17.37
CA VAL A 345 -11.48 6.79 17.03
C VAL A 345 -11.96 6.67 15.58
N GLY A 346 -11.23 5.92 14.75
CA GLY A 346 -11.53 5.70 13.35
C GLY A 346 -10.35 5.08 12.62
N GLY A 347 -10.42 5.07 11.29
CA GLY A 347 -9.35 4.53 10.47
C GLY A 347 -9.61 4.63 8.99
N GLU A 348 -8.57 4.31 8.22
CA GLU A 348 -8.67 4.22 6.77
C GLU A 348 -8.93 2.79 6.33
N LEU A 349 -9.84 2.65 5.35
CA LEU A 349 -10.11 1.41 4.65
C LEU A 349 -9.63 1.60 3.20
N SER A 350 -8.46 1.04 2.86
CA SER A 350 -7.78 1.26 1.58
C SER A 350 -6.85 0.09 1.22
N TRP A 351 -6.53 -0.14 -0.04
CA TRP A 351 -7.18 0.43 -1.22
C TRP A 351 -8.38 -0.41 -1.64
N THR A 352 -9.35 0.24 -2.28
CA THR A 352 -10.38 -0.47 -3.04
C THR A 352 -10.37 -0.04 -4.49
N LEU A 353 -10.48 -0.98 -5.41
CA LEU A 353 -10.59 -0.67 -6.83
C LEU A 353 -11.90 0.07 -7.11
N GLU A 354 -11.87 1.02 -8.06
CA GLU A 354 -13.03 1.82 -8.42
C GLU A 354 -14.25 0.99 -8.87
N ASP A 355 -14.00 -0.17 -9.46
CA ASP A 355 -14.99 -1.11 -10.00
C ASP A 355 -15.36 -2.24 -9.02
N ASN A 356 -14.78 -2.30 -7.82
CA ASN A 356 -15.13 -3.29 -6.80
C ASN A 356 -16.41 -2.89 -6.03
N VAL A 357 -17.54 -2.93 -6.72
CA VAL A 357 -18.86 -2.50 -6.22
C VAL A 357 -19.25 -3.19 -4.91
N MET A 358 -18.94 -4.48 -4.77
CA MET A 358 -19.25 -5.28 -3.57
C MET A 358 -18.56 -4.73 -2.33
N ILE A 359 -17.24 -4.52 -2.39
CA ILE A 359 -16.46 -3.97 -1.27
C ILE A 359 -16.82 -2.50 -1.03
N ASN A 360 -16.89 -1.68 -2.08
CA ASN A 360 -17.19 -0.25 -1.96
C ASN A 360 -18.55 -0.01 -1.26
N ARG A 361 -19.61 -0.75 -1.65
CA ARG A 361 -20.92 -0.66 -0.98
C ARG A 361 -20.90 -1.21 0.44
N GLY A 362 -20.10 -2.24 0.71
CA GLY A 362 -19.91 -2.76 2.06
C GLY A 362 -19.31 -1.72 2.99
N ILE A 363 -18.32 -0.96 2.50
CA ILE A 363 -17.66 0.12 3.24
C ILE A 363 -18.60 1.31 3.46
N GLU A 364 -19.38 1.71 2.46
CA GLU A 364 -20.39 2.77 2.61
C GLU A 364 -21.43 2.43 3.69
N ARG A 365 -21.86 1.17 3.78
CA ARG A 365 -22.80 0.69 4.82
C ARG A 365 -22.21 0.78 6.23
N MET A 366 -20.89 0.68 6.36
CA MET A 366 -20.17 0.98 7.60
C MET A 366 -20.11 2.48 7.93
N GLY A 367 -20.82 3.34 7.18
CA GLY A 367 -20.83 4.79 7.40
C GLY A 367 -19.52 5.48 7.00
N ALA A 368 -18.60 4.75 6.35
CA ALA A 368 -17.35 5.32 5.90
C ALA A 368 -17.57 6.22 4.68
N ARG A 369 -16.76 7.26 4.56
CA ARG A 369 -16.84 8.24 3.47
C ARG A 369 -15.58 8.16 2.62
N ARG A 370 -15.73 8.12 1.29
CA ARG A 370 -14.57 8.24 0.41
C ARG A 370 -13.94 9.61 0.64
N TYR A 371 -12.66 9.62 0.98
CA TYR A 371 -11.95 10.86 1.33
C TYR A 371 -10.67 11.08 0.52
N LYS A 372 -10.13 10.03 -0.11
CA LYS A 372 -9.03 10.13 -1.08
C LYS A 372 -9.28 9.26 -2.30
N THR A 373 -8.76 9.72 -3.43
CA THR A 373 -8.69 8.99 -4.69
C THR A 373 -7.25 8.96 -5.16
N TYR A 374 -6.77 7.78 -5.51
CA TYR A 374 -5.44 7.53 -6.06
C TYR A 374 -5.57 7.03 -7.50
N ARG A 375 -4.69 7.48 -8.40
CA ARG A 375 -4.73 7.10 -9.81
C ARG A 375 -3.46 6.41 -10.26
N VAL A 376 -3.63 5.28 -10.94
CA VAL A 376 -2.62 4.65 -11.78
C VAL A 376 -2.87 5.06 -13.23
N TYR A 377 -1.81 5.34 -13.95
CA TYR A 377 -1.77 5.74 -15.34
C TYR A 377 -1.02 4.71 -16.19
N GLU A 378 -1.25 4.72 -17.50
CA GLU A 378 -0.50 3.94 -18.46
C GLU A 378 -0.35 4.65 -19.81
N LYS A 379 0.66 4.25 -20.58
CA LYS A 379 0.79 4.54 -22.02
C LYS A 379 1.57 3.46 -22.74
N GLU A 380 1.32 3.33 -24.04
CA GLU A 380 2.24 2.64 -24.94
C GLU A 380 3.56 3.42 -25.02
N ILE A 381 4.69 2.71 -25.11
CA ILE A 381 6.04 3.29 -25.15
C ILE A 381 6.73 3.02 -26.47
#